data_AF-A0A9E2ZYW5-F1
#
_entry.id   AF-A0A9E2ZYW5-F1
#
_cell.length_a   1.000
_cell.length_b   1.000
_cell.length_c   1.000
_cell.angle_alpha   90.00
_cell.angle_beta   90.00
_cell.angle_gamma   90.00
#
_symmetry.space_group_name_H-M   'P 1'
#
loop_
_entity.id
_entity.type
_entity.pdbx_description
1 polymer ?
#
loop_
_entity_poly.entity_id
_entity_poly.type
_entity_poly.pdbx_seq_one_letter_code
_entity_poly.pdbx_strand_id
1 'polypeptide(L)'
;MTPLESAAVLLVILLVLLTGGVWIGISLAAVAWFGLHFFTNTPPDVNLFQSFWGSSASWTLAALPLFVWMGEILFRTKLSE
;
A
#
# COMPACT_ATOMS: atom_id res chain seq x y z
N MET A 1 13.13 12.95 20.14
CA MET A 1 13.09 13.64 18.84
C MET A 1 11.71 14.23 18.70
N THR A 2 11.61 15.51 18.35
CA THR A 2 10.31 16.13 18.09
C THR A 2 9.73 15.54 16.79
N PRO A 3 8.40 15.52 16.60
CA PRO A 3 7.80 15.02 15.36
C PRO A 3 8.25 15.80 14.11
N LEU A 4 8.67 17.05 14.29
CA LEU A 4 9.21 17.88 13.21
C LEU A 4 10.62 17.40 12.78
N GLU A 5 11.47 17.02 13.73
CA GLU A 5 12.80 16.47 13.44
C GLU A 5 12.73 15.14 12.69
N SER A 6 11.86 14.22 13.13
CA SER A 6 11.70 12.93 12.45
C SER A 6 11.14 13.09 11.05
N ALA A 7 10.15 13.98 10.85
CA ALA A 7 9.62 14.30 9.53
C ALA A 7 10.68 14.89 8.59
N ALA A 8 11.52 15.82 9.08
CA ALA A 8 12.59 16.42 8.29
C ALA A 8 13.62 15.38 7.83
N VAL A 9 14.04 14.47 8.73
CA VAL A 9 14.99 13.39 8.39
C VAL A 9 14.42 12.47 7.32
N LEU A 10 13.18 12.00 7.48
CA LEU A 10 12.54 11.11 6.51
C LEU A 10 12.35 11.78 5.15
N LEU A 11 12.00 13.06 5.13
CA LEU A 11 11.87 13.84 3.91
C LEU A 11 13.21 13.99 3.17
N VAL A 12 14.30 14.25 3.89
CA VAL A 12 15.63 14.33 3.29
C VAL A 12 16.03 13.00 2.67
N ILE A 13 15.82 11.87 3.38
CA ILE A 13 16.12 10.53 2.85
C ILE A 13 15.31 10.26 1.57
N LEU A 14 14.02 10.60 1.57
CA LEU A 14 13.16 10.45 0.41
C LEU A 14 13.67 11.26 -0.79
N LEU A 15 14.02 12.53 -0.58
CA LEU A 15 14.54 13.39 -1.65
C LEU A 15 15.86 12.86 -2.20
N VAL A 16 16.78 12.38 -1.34
CA VAL A 16 18.03 11.77 -1.77
C VAL A 16 17.77 10.56 -2.69
N LEU A 17 16.87 9.66 -2.30
CA LEU A 17 16.51 8.49 -3.11
C LEU A 17 15.88 8.87 -4.46
N LEU A 18 15.00 9.87 -4.47
CA LEU A 18 14.38 10.36 -5.71
C LEU A 18 15.40 11.05 -6.63
N THR A 19 16.28 11.90 -6.08
CA THR A 19 17.36 12.54 -6.86
C THR A 19 18.37 11.54 -7.38
N GLY A 20 18.56 10.41 -6.68
CA GLY A 20 19.36 9.27 -7.14
C GLY A 20 18.71 8.43 -8.24
N GLY A 21 17.51 8.78 -8.70
CA GLY A 21 16.80 8.07 -9.79
C GLY A 21 16.15 6.75 -9.37
N VAL A 22 15.99 6.50 -8.07
CA VAL A 22 15.33 5.30 -7.57
C VAL A 22 13.83 5.37 -7.85
N TRP A 23 13.24 4.26 -8.28
CA TRP A 23 11.80 4.17 -8.53
C TRP A 23 10.99 4.49 -7.27
N ILE A 24 9.94 5.30 -7.42
CA ILE A 24 9.21 5.97 -6.32
C ILE A 24 8.71 4.98 -5.27
N GLY A 25 8.16 3.83 -5.65
CA GLY A 25 7.65 2.87 -4.67
C GLY A 25 8.76 2.15 -3.88
N ILE A 26 9.95 1.93 -4.47
CA ILE A 26 11.12 1.40 -3.75
C ILE A 26 11.63 2.47 -2.78
N SER A 27 11.66 3.74 -3.19
CA SER A 27 12.02 4.85 -2.31
C SER A 27 11.09 4.97 -1.11
N LEU A 28 9.77 4.91 -1.34
CA LEU A 28 8.78 4.93 -0.26
C LEU A 28 8.90 3.72 0.67
N ALA A 29 9.14 2.53 0.14
CA ALA A 29 9.37 1.33 0.93
C ALA A 29 10.59 1.46 1.85
N ALA A 30 11.70 1.96 1.30
CA ALA A 30 12.94 2.16 2.04
C ALA A 30 12.80 3.22 3.13
N VAL A 31 12.15 4.35 2.84
CA VAL A 31 11.90 5.42 3.82
C VAL A 31 10.95 4.93 4.92
N ALA A 32 9.91 4.17 4.58
CA ALA A 32 8.99 3.61 5.55
C ALA A 32 9.69 2.60 6.48
N TRP A 33 10.53 1.71 5.92
CA TRP A 33 11.38 0.82 6.71
C TRP A 33 12.30 1.58 7.67
N PHE A 34 13.00 2.59 7.17
CA PHE A 34 13.89 3.42 7.98
C PHE A 34 13.12 4.14 9.10
N GLY A 35 11.95 4.69 8.79
CA GLY A 35 11.06 5.32 9.75
C GLY A 35 10.65 4.38 10.89
N LEU A 36 10.17 3.19 10.53
CA LEU A 36 9.72 2.18 11.48
C LEU A 36 10.88 1.64 12.33
N HIS A 37 12.05 1.41 11.74
CA HIS A 37 13.20 0.82 12.44
C HIS A 37 13.86 1.78 13.44
N PHE A 38 13.98 3.07 13.10
CA PHE A 38 14.73 4.04 13.92
C PHE A 38 13.84 4.89 14.84
N PHE A 39 12.60 5.17 14.47
CA PHE A 39 11.73 6.09 15.21
C PHE A 39 10.57 5.40 15.93
N THR A 40 10.44 4.08 15.84
CA THR A 40 9.30 3.34 16.37
C THR A 40 9.73 1.99 16.96
N ASN A 41 8.97 1.49 17.94
CA ASN A 41 9.23 0.20 18.61
C ASN A 41 8.40 -0.97 18.03
N THR A 42 7.57 -0.71 17.01
CA THR A 42 6.78 -1.75 16.35
C THR A 42 7.62 -2.48 15.31
N PRO A 43 7.37 -3.78 15.08
CA PRO A 43 8.14 -4.56 14.13
C PRO A 43 7.99 -3.99 12.70
N PRO A 44 9.07 -3.55 12.04
CA PRO A 44 9.01 -2.93 10.71
C PRO A 44 8.52 -3.92 9.65
N ASP A 45 8.91 -5.19 9.75
CA ASP A 45 8.62 -6.24 8.76
C ASP A 45 7.12 -6.47 8.59
N VAL A 46 6.41 -6.61 9.72
CA VAL A 46 4.98 -6.94 9.73
C VAL A 46 4.15 -5.75 9.26
N ASN A 47 4.49 -4.54 9.73
CA ASN A 47 3.77 -3.32 9.38
C ASN A 47 3.90 -2.99 7.89
N LEU A 48 5.08 -3.16 7.31
CA LEU A 48 5.27 -2.96 5.88
C LEU A 48 4.52 -3.99 5.07
N PHE A 49 4.62 -5.28 5.42
CA PHE A 49 3.90 -6.33 4.70
C PHE A 49 2.39 -6.11 4.70
N GLN A 50 1.82 -5.72 5.86
CA GLN A 50 0.40 -5.38 5.96
C GLN A 50 0.02 -4.16 5.10
N SER A 51 0.88 -3.14 5.06
CA SER A 51 0.66 -1.94 4.23
C SER A 51 0.69 -2.28 2.73
N PHE A 52 1.64 -3.12 2.30
CA PHE A 52 1.73 -3.61 0.91
C PHE A 52 0.54 -4.49 0.52
N TRP A 53 0.11 -5.36 1.43
CA TRP A 53 -1.07 -6.18 1.20
C TRP A 53 -2.33 -5.32 1.10
N GLY A 54 -2.50 -4.35 1.99
CA GLY A 54 -3.64 -3.43 2.00
C GLY A 54 -3.73 -2.56 0.75
N SER A 55 -2.59 -2.16 0.15
CA SER A 55 -2.59 -1.40 -1.11
C SER A 55 -2.92 -2.26 -2.34
N SER A 56 -2.63 -3.56 -2.29
CA SER A 56 -2.90 -4.50 -3.38
C SER A 56 -4.32 -5.09 -3.30
N ALA A 57 -4.84 -5.24 -2.08
CA ALA A 57 -6.18 -5.75 -1.82
C ALA A 57 -7.24 -4.66 -2.05
N SER A 58 -7.45 -4.29 -3.31
CA SER A 58 -8.56 -3.40 -3.66
C SER A 58 -9.88 -4.17 -3.67
N TRP A 59 -10.82 -3.77 -2.81
CA TRP A 59 -12.20 -4.23 -2.87
C TRP A 59 -12.87 -3.98 -4.23
N THR A 60 -12.34 -3.04 -5.02
CA THR A 60 -12.80 -2.80 -6.40
C THR A 60 -12.47 -3.96 -7.35
N LEU A 61 -11.34 -4.65 -7.16
CA LEU A 61 -11.00 -5.86 -7.91
C LEU A 61 -11.91 -7.03 -7.54
N ALA A 62 -12.38 -7.08 -6.29
CA ALA A 62 -13.35 -8.08 -5.84
C ALA A 62 -14.76 -7.86 -6.43
N ALA A 63 -15.11 -6.63 -6.82
CA ALA A 63 -16.39 -6.35 -7.47
C ALA A 63 -16.51 -7.00 -8.86
N LEU A 64 -15.39 -7.19 -9.57
CA LEU A 64 -15.39 -7.74 -10.93
C LEU A 64 -15.81 -9.23 -10.99
N PRO A 65 -15.29 -10.13 -10.14
CA PRO A 65 -15.81 -11.50 -10.00
C PRO A 65 -17.28 -11.54 -9.57
N LEU A 66 -17.70 -10.69 -8.63
CA LEU A 66 -19.10 -10.64 -8.16
C LEU A 66 -20.05 -10.16 -9.27
N PHE A 67 -19.61 -9.23 -10.10
CA PHE A 67 -20.36 -8.78 -11.26
C PHE A 67 -20.56 -9.91 -12.28
N VAL A 68 -19.51 -10.66 -12.59
CA VAL A 68 -19.61 -11.85 -13.45
C VAL A 68 -20.54 -12.90 -12.85
N TRP A 69 -20.43 -13.13 -11.54
CA TRP A 69 -21.27 -14.10 -10.83
C TRP A 69 -22.75 -13.71 -10.84
N MET A 70 -23.06 -12.44 -10.58
CA MET A 70 -24.42 -11.92 -10.69
C MET A 70 -24.98 -12.10 -12.12
N GLY A 71 -24.16 -11.83 -13.13
CA GLY A 71 -24.53 -12.03 -14.54
C GLY A 71 -24.89 -13.49 -14.84
N GLU A 72 -24.10 -14.44 -14.35
CA GLU A 72 -24.36 -15.88 -14.51
C GLU A 72 -25.65 -16.33 -13.81
N ILE A 73 -25.95 -15.80 -12.61
CA ILE A 73 -27.21 -16.09 -11.91
C ILE A 73 -28.39 -15.58 -12.73
N LEU A 74 -28.34 -14.32 -13.18
CA LEU A 74 -29.43 -13.71 -13.96
C LEU A 74 -29.70 -14.46 -15.26
N PHE A 75 -28.63 -14.94 -15.92
CA PHE A 75 -28.73 -15.75 -17.14
C PHE A 75 -29.32 -17.14 -16.88
N ARG A 76 -28.91 -17.82 -15.80
CA ARG A 76 -29.39 -19.17 -15.48
C ARG A 76 -30.80 -19.20 -14.92
N THR A 77 -31.25 -18.18 -14.21
CA THR A 77 -32.58 -18.14 -13.60
C THR A 77 -33.66 -17.56 -14.51
N LYS A 78 -33.31 -17.04 -15.69
CA LYS A 78 -34.23 -16.35 -16.62
C LYS A 78 -35.05 -15.22 -15.96
N LEU A 79 -34.54 -14.61 -14.89
CA LEU A 79 -35.20 -13.49 -14.18
C LEU A 79 -35.32 -12.20 -15.02
N SER A 80 -34.78 -12.19 -16.24
CA SER A 80 -34.81 -11.07 -17.18
C SER A 80 -35.86 -11.20 -18.28
N GLU A 81 -36.65 -12.29 -18.28
CA GLU A 81 -37.93 -12.39 -19.00
C GLU A 81 -39.07 -11.86 -18.10
#